data_AF-A0A7Z9WZW7-F1
#
_entry.id   AF-A0A7Z9WZW7-F1
#
_cell.length_a   1.000
_cell.length_b   1.000
_cell.length_c   1.000
_cell.angle_alpha   90.00
_cell.angle_beta   90.00
_cell.angle_gamma   90.00
#
_symmetry.space_group_name_H-M   'P 1'
#
loop_
_entity.id
_entity.type
_entity.pdbx_description
1 polymer ?
#
loop_
_entity_poly.entity_id
_entity_poly.type
_entity_poly.pdbx_seq_one_letter_code
_entity_poly.pdbx_strand_id
1 'polypeptide(L)' 'MQVITTHLNADFDGLASMIAAQKLYPDAVMAFPGSQEKNVRRFINETLQDRYIFEKLKHIDLGQVDTLIVV' A
#
# COMPACT_ATOMS: atom_id res chain seq x y z
N MET A 1 -9.16 1.44 -12.36
CA MET A 1 -8.72 1.03 -11.01
C MET A 1 -7.87 2.13 -10.38
N GLN A 2 -8.12 2.43 -9.11
CA GLN A 2 -7.30 3.35 -8.31
C GLN A 2 -6.27 2.55 -7.50
N VAL A 3 -5.01 3.02 -7.49
CA VAL A 3 -3.93 2.39 -6.72
C VAL A 3 -3.32 3.41 -5.77
N ILE A 4 -3.19 3.05 -4.50
CA ILE A 4 -2.48 3.81 -3.48
C ILE A 4 -1.07 3.24 -3.34
N THR A 5 -0.06 4.10 -3.37
CA THR A 5 1.34 3.72 -3.22
C THR A 5 2.13 4.81 -2.49
N THR A 6 3.35 4.49 -2.06
CA THR A 6 4.29 5.43 -1.44
C THR A 6 5.69 5.22 -2.03
N HIS A 7 6.73 5.81 -1.45
CA HIS A 7 8.12 5.66 -1.87
C HIS A 7 8.70 4.24 -1.62
N LEU A 8 9.85 3.96 -2.26
CA LEU A 8 10.63 2.74 -2.01
C LEU A 8 11.23 2.76 -0.60
N ASN A 9 11.39 1.58 0.00
CA ASN A 9 11.80 1.44 1.41
C ASN A 9 10.85 2.15 2.37
N ALA A 10 9.55 2.00 2.13
CA ALA A 10 8.50 2.62 2.92
C ALA A 10 8.73 2.44 4.43
N ASP A 11 8.71 3.58 5.12
CA ASP A 11 8.76 3.70 6.57
C ASP A 11 7.34 3.69 7.18
N PHE A 12 7.23 3.99 8.48
CA PHE A 12 5.94 4.03 9.16
C PHE A 12 5.05 5.19 8.68
N ASP A 13 5.63 6.29 8.21
CA ASP A 13 4.86 7.42 7.68
C ASP A 13 4.20 7.06 6.36
N GLY A 14 4.95 6.41 5.46
CA GLY A 14 4.41 5.85 4.21
C GLY A 14 3.29 4.85 4.46
N LEU A 15 3.49 3.89 5.38
CA LEU A 15 2.44 2.92 5.76
C LEU A 15 1.19 3.61 6.33
N ALA A 16 1.36 4.54 7.27
CA ALA A 16 0.25 5.24 7.91
C ALA A 16 -0.55 6.07 6.91
N SER A 17 0.16 6.76 6.00
CA SER A 17 -0.44 7.57 4.95
C SER A 17 -1.20 6.73 3.93
N MET A 18 -0.68 5.54 3.56
CA MET A 18 -1.40 4.60 2.70
C MET A 18 -2.72 4.15 3.34
N ILE A 19 -2.71 3.81 4.64
CA ILE A 19 -3.93 3.44 5.38
C ILE A 19 -4.90 4.62 5.48
N ALA A 20 -4.39 5.83 5.71
CA ALA A 20 -5.22 7.04 5.75
C ALA A 20 -5.89 7.31 4.39
N ALA A 21 -5.13 7.19 3.30
CA ALA A 21 -5.65 7.30 1.95
C ALA A 21 -6.69 6.21 1.66
N GLN A 22 -6.49 4.96 2.09
CA GLN A 22 -7.47 3.88 1.90
C GLN A 22 -8.79 4.12 2.64
N LYS A 23 -8.77 4.89 3.74
CA LYS A 23 -10.02 5.34 4.40
C LYS A 23 -10.77 6.41 3.60
N LEU A 24 -10.06 7.25 2.86
CA LEU A 24 -10.65 8.27 1.98
C LEU A 24 -11.11 7.68 0.64
N TYR A 25 -10.39 6.67 0.15
CA TYR A 25 -10.62 5.97 -1.10
C TYR A 25 -10.81 4.46 -0.82
N PRO A 26 -11.98 4.05 -0.29
CA PRO A 26 -12.20 2.68 0.19
C PRO A 26 -12.07 1.60 -0.89
N ASP A 27 -12.31 1.95 -2.15
CA ASP A 27 -12.21 1.04 -3.31
C ASP A 27 -10.80 1.00 -3.94
N ALA A 28 -9.87 1.84 -3.45
CA ALA A 28 -8.52 1.89 -3.98
C ALA A 28 -7.65 0.75 -3.42
N VAL A 29 -6.83 0.17 -4.28
CA VAL A 29 -5.94 -0.93 -3.93
C VAL A 29 -4.63 -0.38 -3.38
N MET A 30 -4.25 -0.79 -2.17
CA MET A 30 -2.94 -0.45 -1.62
C MET A 30 -1.87 -1.41 -2.15
N ALA A 31 -0.79 -0.86 -2.70
CA ALA A 31 0.37 -1.64 -3.11
C ALA A 31 1.67 -0.87 -2.91
N PHE A 32 2.65 -1.51 -2.27
CA PHE A 32 3.99 -0.96 -2.16
C PHE A 32 4.72 -1.07 -3.51
N PRO A 33 5.50 -0.05 -3.93
CA PRO A 33 6.22 -0.12 -5.20
C PRO A 33 7.50 -0.99 -5.11
N GLY A 34 7.82 -1.51 -3.91
CA GLY A 34 9.03 -2.25 -3.63
C GLY A 34 9.11 -2.70 -2.16
N SER A 35 10.32 -2.75 -1.62
CA SER A 35 10.56 -3.12 -0.22
C SER A 35 10.01 -2.08 0.76
N GLN A 36 9.60 -2.56 1.93
CA GLN A 36 9.40 -1.75 3.13
C GLN A 36 10.65 -1.86 4.00
N GLU A 37 10.83 -0.92 4.93
CA GLU A 37 11.82 -1.11 5.99
C GLU A 37 11.57 -2.41 6.76
N LYS A 38 12.63 -3.03 7.29
CA LYS A 38 12.54 -4.32 8.00
C LYS A 38 11.56 -4.28 9.17
N ASN A 39 11.52 -3.18 9.90
CA ASN A 39 10.63 -3.00 11.06
C ASN A 39 9.17 -2.84 10.63
N VAL A 40 8.91 -2.09 9.54
CA VAL A 40 7.57 -1.90 8.97
C VAL A 40 7.03 -3.23 8.43
N ARG A 41 7.85 -3.98 7.68
CA ARG A 41 7.47 -5.30 7.18
C ARG A 41 7.12 -6.26 8.31
N ARG A 42 7.91 -6.27 9.39
CA ARG A 42 7.61 -7.08 10.59
C ARG A 42 6.29 -6.67 11.22
N PHE A 43 6.07 -5.36 11.41
CA PHE A 43 4.84 -4.83 11.99
C PHE A 43 3.59 -5.18 11.16
N ILE A 44 3.66 -5.06 9.83
CA ILE A 44 2.56 -5.44 8.94
C ILE A 44 2.18 -6.91 9.15
N ASN A 45 3.17 -7.80 9.10
CA ASN A 45 2.95 -9.25 9.25
C ASN A 45 2.41 -9.62 10.64
N GLU A 46 2.86 -8.95 11.71
CA GLU A 46 2.48 -9.28 13.08
C GLU A 46 1.17 -8.62 13.53
N THR A 47 0.82 -7.45 12.97
CA THR A 47 -0.24 -6.59 13.53
C THR A 47 -1.36 -6.26 12.54
N LEU A 48 -1.06 -6.17 11.24
CA LEU A 48 -2.00 -5.63 10.24
C LEU A 48 -2.54 -6.66 9.25
N GLN A 49 -1.94 -7.85 9.17
CA GLN A 49 -2.25 -8.86 8.15
C GLN A 49 -3.74 -9.26 8.09
N ASP A 50 -4.43 -9.25 9.23
CA ASP A 50 -5.86 -9.59 9.32
C ASP A 50 -6.81 -8.38 9.10
N ARG A 51 -6.27 -7.16 9.00
CA ARG A 51 -7.05 -5.91 8.95
C ARG A 51 -6.92 -5.17 7.63
N TYR A 52 -5.77 -5.28 6.98
CA TYR A 52 -5.45 -4.54 5.76
C TYR A 52 -4.81 -5.47 4.73
N ILE A 53 -5.25 -5.34 3.48
CA ILE A 53 -4.72 -6.09 2.35
C ILE A 53 -3.81 -5.15 1.56
N PHE A 54 -2.57 -5.59 1.36
CA PHE A 54 -1.60 -4.95 0.48
C PHE A 54 -1.37 -5.87 -0.72
N GLU A 55 -1.84 -5.47 -1.89
CA GLU A 55 -1.68 -6.28 -3.09
C GLU A 55 -0.23 -6.29 -3.56
N LYS A 56 0.19 -7.44 -4.09
CA LYS A 56 1.50 -7.55 -4.71
C LYS A 56 1.42 -6.90 -6.08
N LEU A 57 2.38 -6.03 -6.41
CA LEU A 57 2.47 -5.38 -7.73
C LEU A 57 2.24 -6.32 -8.91
N LYS A 58 2.79 -7.54 -8.85
CA LYS A 58 2.63 -8.55 -9.92
C LYS A 58 1.19 -9.05 -10.14
N HIS A 59 0.28 -8.79 -9.22
CA HIS A 59 -1.15 -9.12 -9.34
C HIS A 59 -1.99 -7.93 -9.82
N ILE A 60 -1.38 -6.75 -9.94
CA ILE A 60 -2.05 -5.54 -10.42
C ILE A 60 -1.88 -5.46 -11.94
N ASP A 61 -2.99 -5.51 -12.66
CA ASP A 61 -2.99 -5.19 -14.08
C ASP A 61 -2.83 -3.68 -14.26
N LEU A 62 -1.63 -3.26 -14.64
CA LEU A 62 -1.30 -1.85 -14.85
C LEU A 62 -2.11 -1.21 -15.99
N GLY A 63 -2.61 -2.00 -16.95
CA GLY A 63 -3.47 -1.50 -18.02
C GLY A 63 -4.87 -1.07 -17.54
N GLN A 64 -5.26 -1.50 -16.34
CA GLN A 64 -6.53 -1.13 -15.71
C GLN A 64 -6.40 0.05 -14.74
N VAL A 65 -5.18 0.55 -14.47
CA VAL A 65 -4.97 1.66 -13.54
C VAL A 65 -5.32 2.98 -14.24
N ASP A 66 -6.30 3.69 -13.69
CA ASP A 66 -6.72 5.02 -14.20
C ASP A 66 -6.25 6.17 -13.29
N THR A 67 -6.01 5.88 -12.00
CA THR A 67 -5.62 6.85 -10.99
C THR A 67 -4.55 6.27 -10.10
N LEU A 68 -3.46 7.01 -9.90
CA LEU A 68 -2.42 6.69 -8.91
C LEU A 68 -2.47 7.73 -7.79
N ILE A 69 -2.72 7.27 -6.57
CA ILE A 69 -2.70 8.06 -5.35
C ILE A 69 -1.34 7.84 -4.70
N VAL A 70 -0.49 8.87 -4.71
CA VAL A 70 0.86 8.81 -4.15
C VAL A 70 0.88 9.56 -2.83
N VAL A 71 1.40 8.92 -1.79
CA VAL A 71 1.60 9.50 -0.45
C VAL A 71 3.05 9.46 -0.01
#